data_AF-A0A3D5B9V5-F1
#
_entry.id   AF-A0A3D5B9V5-F1
#
_cell.length_a   1.000
_cell.length_b   1.000
_cell.length_c   1.000
_cell.angle_alpha   90.00
_cell.angle_beta   90.00
_cell.angle_gamma   90.00
#
_symmetry.space_group_name_H-M   'P 1'
#
loop_
_entity.id
_entity.type
_entity.pdbx_description
1 polymer ?
#
loop_
_entity_poly.entity_id
_entity_poly.type
_entity_poly.pdbx_seq_one_letter_code
_entity_poly.pdbx_strand_id
1 'polypeptide(L)'
;YELFEKSLTKNIGEYNEKEGNMQYIVTIVDEFSDLVLSDKTVEKKIQILAQKARAAGIHLVLATQRPSVDVVTGSIKANFPSRMAFKTASGVDSKTILDTTGAEDLVGRGDALFLAGNGELSRIHGAYISTEGIEEILKPYRAKVAPVLKKKVPTVEEEKIVITKDGKKTEKKKEFFLLSWIKGVWGWLSKTEKKKFLKWIWLLLVGVFVSSKTQDKSGALFDTIADNLTKTTKRRTYQTTRRKTTSRRRY
;
A
#
# COMPACT_ATOMS: atom_id res chain seq x y z
N TYR A 1 7.60 2.59 2.95
CA TYR A 1 6.74 2.91 4.10
C TYR A 1 7.44 2.77 5.44
N GLU A 2 8.00 1.62 5.82
CA GLU A 2 8.77 1.52 7.08
C GLU A 2 9.91 2.55 7.19
N LEU A 3 10.58 2.85 6.07
CA LEU A 3 11.59 3.90 6.00
C LEU A 3 11.01 5.27 6.35
N PHE A 4 9.83 5.60 5.81
CA PHE A 4 9.15 6.87 6.07
C PHE A 4 8.70 6.99 7.53
N GLU A 5 8.25 5.89 8.12
CA GLU A 5 7.89 5.85 9.55
C GLU A 5 9.13 6.09 10.44
N LYS A 6 10.26 5.44 10.13
CA LYS A 6 11.52 5.62 10.87
C LYS A 6 12.06 7.04 10.75
N SER A 7 11.97 7.65 9.57
CA SER A 7 12.41 9.03 9.32
C SER A 7 11.36 10.08 9.68
N LEU A 8 10.17 9.68 10.14
CA LEU A 8 9.02 10.56 10.41
C LEU A 8 8.67 11.46 9.22
N THR A 9 8.71 10.92 8.00
CA THR A 9 8.33 11.60 6.76
C THR A 9 7.05 10.99 6.18
N LYS A 10 6.30 11.75 5.38
CA LYS A 10 5.01 11.31 4.83
C LYS A 10 5.10 10.73 3.44
N ASN A 11 6.09 11.17 2.66
CA ASN A 11 6.25 10.80 1.26
C ASN A 11 7.73 10.76 0.87
N ILE A 12 7.99 10.24 -0.33
CA ILE A 12 9.34 10.12 -0.90
C ILE A 12 10.07 11.46 -1.03
N GLY A 13 9.36 12.56 -1.31
CA GLY A 13 9.95 13.90 -1.44
C GLY A 13 10.52 14.37 -0.10
N GLU A 14 9.69 14.38 0.94
CA GLU A 14 10.12 14.69 2.31
C GLU A 14 11.24 13.77 2.80
N TYR A 15 11.18 12.47 2.44
CA TYR A 15 12.24 11.52 2.77
C TYR A 15 13.58 11.89 2.10
N ASN A 16 13.55 12.25 0.82
CA ASN A 16 14.74 12.59 0.05
C ASN A 16 15.36 13.92 0.46
N GLU A 17 14.55 14.88 0.87
CA GLU A 17 15.05 16.15 1.42
C GLU A 17 15.78 15.95 2.76
N LYS A 18 15.34 14.97 3.56
CA LYS A 18 15.81 14.80 4.93
C LYS A 18 17.01 13.87 5.07
N GLU A 19 16.92 12.65 4.54
CA GLU A 19 17.87 11.58 4.88
C GLU A 19 18.26 10.69 3.69
N GLY A 20 17.48 10.69 2.60
CA GLY A 20 17.58 9.67 1.57
C GLY A 20 17.81 10.19 0.16
N ASN A 21 18.07 9.25 -0.75
CA ASN A 21 17.97 9.47 -2.19
C ASN A 21 17.26 8.28 -2.82
N MET A 22 15.99 8.11 -2.46
CA MET A 22 15.11 7.09 -3.02
C MET A 22 14.64 7.54 -4.41
N GLN A 23 14.77 6.65 -5.39
CA GLN A 23 14.35 6.92 -6.76
C GLN A 23 12.85 6.70 -6.92
N TYR A 24 12.22 7.51 -7.78
CA TYR A 24 10.88 7.24 -8.27
C TYR A 24 10.89 6.00 -9.16
N ILE A 25 9.86 5.17 -9.03
CA ILE A 25 9.68 3.97 -9.85
C ILE A 25 8.49 4.20 -10.76
N VAL A 26 8.72 4.14 -12.07
CA VAL A 26 7.65 4.18 -13.07
C VAL A 26 7.50 2.79 -13.67
N THR A 27 6.35 2.18 -13.46
CA THR A 27 5.98 0.88 -14.02
C THR A 27 5.09 1.11 -15.23
N ILE A 28 5.56 0.71 -16.40
CA ILE A 28 4.81 0.77 -17.65
C ILE A 28 4.41 -0.66 -18.03
N VAL A 29 3.13 -0.90 -18.18
CA VAL A 29 2.58 -2.17 -18.65
C VAL A 29 1.93 -1.92 -19.99
N ASP A 30 2.59 -2.36 -21.06
CA ASP A 30 1.96 -2.45 -22.36
C ASP A 30 1.02 -3.66 -22.38
N GLU A 31 -0.15 -3.47 -22.98
CA GLU A 31 -1.25 -4.44 -23.02
C GLU A 31 -1.55 -5.14 -21.67
N PHE A 32 -1.95 -4.37 -20.66
CA PHE A 32 -2.27 -4.93 -19.33
C PHE A 32 -3.45 -5.90 -19.35
N SER A 33 -4.28 -5.88 -20.40
CA SER A 33 -5.44 -6.76 -20.53
C SER A 33 -5.03 -8.24 -20.55
N ASP A 34 -3.91 -8.56 -21.18
CA ASP A 34 -3.41 -9.95 -21.26
C ASP A 34 -3.03 -10.48 -19.86
N LEU A 35 -2.54 -9.61 -18.98
CA LEU A 35 -2.23 -9.98 -17.59
C LEU A 35 -3.50 -10.23 -16.78
N VAL A 36 -4.48 -9.32 -16.86
CA VAL A 36 -5.70 -9.41 -16.04
C VAL A 36 -6.63 -10.54 -16.51
N LEU A 37 -6.69 -10.78 -17.82
CA LEU A 37 -7.49 -11.87 -18.39
C LEU A 37 -6.90 -13.25 -18.09
N SER A 38 -5.57 -13.36 -17.99
CA SER A 38 -4.90 -14.62 -17.62
C SER A 38 -4.98 -14.92 -16.12
N ASP A 39 -4.88 -13.90 -15.26
CA ASP A 39 -4.93 -14.06 -13.81
C ASP A 39 -5.68 -12.90 -13.13
N LYS A 40 -6.88 -13.20 -12.61
CA LYS A 40 -7.72 -12.23 -11.89
C LYS A 40 -7.06 -11.68 -10.63
N THR A 41 -6.04 -12.34 -10.07
CA THR A 41 -5.30 -11.81 -8.91
C THR A 41 -4.45 -10.59 -9.27
N VAL A 42 -4.10 -10.42 -10.56
CA VAL A 42 -3.33 -9.29 -11.05
C VAL A 42 -4.09 -7.99 -10.88
N GLU A 43 -5.40 -7.97 -11.20
CA GLU A 43 -6.24 -6.78 -11.02
C GLU A 43 -6.19 -6.27 -9.57
N LYS A 44 -6.31 -7.20 -8.61
CA LYS A 44 -6.23 -6.88 -7.18
C LYS A 44 -4.85 -6.32 -6.79
N LYS A 45 -3.77 -6.86 -7.36
CA LYS A 45 -2.39 -6.36 -7.12
C LYS A 45 -2.22 -4.95 -7.69
N ILE A 46 -2.72 -4.69 -8.91
CA ILE A 46 -2.74 -3.37 -9.54
C ILE A 46 -3.52 -2.37 -8.69
N GLN A 47 -4.69 -2.75 -8.17
CA GLN A 47 -5.49 -1.90 -7.28
C GLN A 47 -4.75 -1.54 -5.99
N ILE A 48 -4.15 -2.52 -5.31
CA ILE A 48 -3.36 -2.28 -4.08
C ILE A 48 -2.20 -1.33 -4.37
N LEU A 49 -1.51 -1.51 -5.50
CA LEU A 49 -0.46 -0.61 -5.92
C LEU A 49 -1.03 0.79 -6.16
N ALA A 50 -2.01 0.96 -7.02
CA ALA A 50 -2.58 2.28 -7.34
C ALA A 50 -3.06 3.05 -6.08
N GLN A 51 -3.61 2.36 -5.08
CA GLN A 51 -4.05 2.97 -3.83
C GLN A 51 -2.90 3.41 -2.92
N LYS A 52 -1.83 2.61 -2.84
CA LYS A 52 -0.73 2.81 -1.86
C LYS A 52 0.53 3.40 -2.48
N ALA A 53 0.64 3.49 -3.79
CA ALA A 53 1.90 3.81 -4.47
C ALA A 53 2.28 5.30 -4.42
N ARG A 54 1.29 6.19 -4.36
CA ARG A 54 1.48 7.65 -4.50
C ARG A 54 2.53 8.22 -3.55
N ALA A 55 2.41 8.00 -2.24
CA ALA A 55 3.36 8.55 -1.28
C ALA A 55 4.73 7.84 -1.35
N ALA A 56 4.77 6.60 -1.83
CA ALA A 56 5.99 5.84 -2.04
C ALA A 56 6.76 6.22 -3.32
N GLY A 57 6.22 7.12 -4.16
CA GLY A 57 6.87 7.50 -5.42
C GLY A 57 6.83 6.40 -6.48
N ILE A 58 5.86 5.49 -6.39
CA ILE A 58 5.62 4.46 -7.40
C ILE A 58 4.48 4.95 -8.30
N HIS A 59 4.70 4.96 -9.61
CA HIS A 59 3.75 5.44 -10.61
C HIS A 59 3.47 4.32 -11.61
N LEU A 60 2.19 4.15 -11.96
CA LEU A 60 1.75 3.11 -12.88
C LEU A 60 1.21 3.74 -14.15
N VAL A 61 1.67 3.25 -15.29
CA VAL A 61 1.12 3.54 -16.62
C VAL A 61 0.65 2.22 -17.20
N LEU A 62 -0.66 2.12 -17.44
CA LEU A 62 -1.30 0.94 -18.00
C LEU A 62 -1.80 1.29 -19.40
N ALA A 63 -1.37 0.54 -20.40
CA ALA A 63 -1.83 0.67 -21.78
C ALA A 63 -2.57 -0.60 -22.22
N THR A 64 -3.56 -0.45 -23.08
CA THR A 64 -4.29 -1.56 -23.69
C THR A 64 -4.88 -1.14 -25.02
N GLN A 65 -4.96 -2.07 -25.96
CA GLN A 65 -5.70 -1.95 -27.20
C GLN A 65 -7.13 -2.51 -27.10
N ARG A 66 -7.51 -3.07 -25.94
CA ARG A 66 -8.82 -3.67 -25.68
C ARG A 66 -9.64 -2.82 -24.71
N PRO A 67 -10.31 -1.75 -25.19
CA PRO A 67 -11.10 -0.86 -24.34
C PRO A 67 -12.48 -1.45 -24.01
N SER A 68 -12.52 -2.66 -23.44
CA SER A 68 -13.76 -3.33 -23.03
C SER A 68 -14.02 -3.18 -21.53
N VAL A 69 -15.28 -3.30 -21.12
CA VAL A 69 -15.71 -3.20 -19.70
C VAL A 69 -15.06 -4.28 -18.83
N ASP A 70 -14.74 -5.44 -19.41
CA ASP A 70 -14.07 -6.54 -18.73
C ASP A 70 -12.58 -6.25 -18.43
N VAL A 71 -11.97 -5.38 -19.23
CA VAL A 71 -10.56 -4.98 -19.07
C VAL A 71 -10.47 -3.70 -18.24
N VAL A 72 -11.24 -2.68 -18.62
CA VAL A 72 -11.31 -1.38 -17.94
C VAL A 72 -12.46 -1.42 -16.93
N THR A 73 -12.30 -2.25 -15.91
CA THR A 73 -13.32 -2.46 -14.88
C THR A 73 -13.57 -1.19 -14.07
N GLY A 74 -14.73 -1.11 -13.39
CA GLY A 74 -15.02 0.00 -12.48
C GLY A 74 -13.96 0.16 -11.38
N SER A 75 -13.37 -0.94 -10.92
CA SER A 75 -12.32 -0.92 -9.90
C SER A 75 -11.00 -0.35 -10.45
N ILE A 76 -10.65 -0.62 -11.71
CA ILE A 76 -9.54 0.04 -12.38
C ILE A 76 -9.84 1.55 -12.49
N LYS A 77 -11.01 1.92 -13.02
CA LYS A 77 -11.40 3.33 -13.15
C LYS A 77 -11.33 4.10 -11.83
N ALA A 78 -11.77 3.50 -10.73
CA ALA A 78 -11.77 4.13 -9.40
C ALA A 78 -10.36 4.48 -8.88
N ASN A 79 -9.31 3.76 -9.31
CA ASN A 79 -7.95 3.96 -8.83
C ASN A 79 -7.05 4.71 -9.82
N PHE A 80 -7.49 4.86 -11.08
CA PHE A 80 -6.78 5.58 -12.15
C PHE A 80 -7.62 6.76 -12.63
N PRO A 81 -7.57 7.92 -11.95
CA PRO A 81 -8.40 9.07 -12.29
C PRO A 81 -7.90 9.80 -13.55
N SER A 82 -6.61 9.72 -13.85
CA SER A 82 -6.04 10.28 -15.09
C SER A 82 -6.06 9.22 -16.18
N ARG A 83 -6.68 9.53 -17.31
CA ARG A 83 -6.89 8.59 -18.41
C ARG A 83 -6.64 9.28 -19.75
N MET A 84 -6.18 8.51 -20.72
CA MET A 84 -5.93 8.98 -22.07
C MET A 84 -6.54 7.97 -23.04
N ALA A 85 -7.30 8.46 -24.01
CA ALA A 85 -7.79 7.66 -25.12
C ALA A 85 -7.27 8.24 -26.43
N PHE A 86 -6.59 7.40 -27.21
CA PHE A 86 -6.39 7.64 -28.63
C PHE A 86 -7.68 7.34 -29.39
N LYS A 87 -7.65 7.51 -30.72
CA LYS A 87 -8.77 7.16 -31.58
C LYS A 87 -9.33 5.77 -31.26
N THR A 88 -10.60 5.72 -30.87
CA THR A 88 -11.33 4.47 -30.62
C THR A 88 -12.20 4.08 -31.81
N ALA A 89 -12.64 2.83 -31.85
CA ALA A 89 -13.51 2.35 -32.93
C ALA A 89 -14.96 2.86 -32.79
N SER A 90 -15.43 3.05 -31.55
CA SER A 90 -16.78 3.49 -31.26
C SER A 90 -16.86 4.42 -30.04
N GLY A 91 -17.99 5.12 -29.92
CA GLY A 91 -18.29 5.91 -28.72
C GLY A 91 -18.52 5.06 -27.46
N VAL A 92 -18.85 3.77 -27.61
CA VAL A 92 -18.93 2.83 -26.49
C VAL A 92 -17.54 2.58 -25.90
N ASP A 93 -16.54 2.41 -26.77
CA ASP A 93 -15.13 2.26 -26.35
C ASP A 93 -14.61 3.55 -25.71
N SER A 94 -14.95 4.71 -26.28
CA SER A 94 -14.62 6.02 -25.69
C SER A 94 -15.19 6.14 -24.28
N LYS A 95 -16.47 5.82 -24.09
CA LYS A 95 -17.11 5.83 -22.76
C LYS A 95 -16.48 4.83 -21.81
N THR A 96 -15.98 3.70 -22.30
CA THR A 96 -15.33 2.70 -21.46
C THR A 96 -14.03 3.23 -20.85
N ILE A 97 -13.25 4.01 -21.62
CA ILE A 97 -11.99 4.61 -21.16
C ILE A 97 -12.23 5.91 -20.38
N LEU A 98 -12.99 6.85 -20.95
CA LEU A 98 -13.07 8.25 -20.49
C LEU A 98 -14.36 8.59 -19.74
N ASP A 99 -15.31 7.66 -19.63
CA ASP A 99 -16.68 7.91 -19.15
C ASP A 99 -17.48 8.92 -20.02
N THR A 100 -16.93 9.33 -21.18
CA THR A 100 -17.56 10.22 -22.18
C THR A 100 -17.24 9.77 -23.61
N THR A 101 -18.07 10.18 -24.58
CA THR A 101 -17.80 10.06 -26.02
C THR A 101 -16.83 11.13 -26.49
N GLY A 102 -16.27 10.93 -27.69
CA GLY A 102 -15.44 11.89 -28.42
C GLY A 102 -14.12 11.31 -28.90
N ALA A 103 -13.65 10.19 -28.35
CA ALA A 103 -12.42 9.56 -28.81
C ALA A 103 -12.60 8.87 -30.19
N GLU A 104 -13.83 8.50 -30.56
CA GLU A 104 -14.17 7.95 -31.86
C GLU A 104 -13.99 8.95 -33.02
N ASP A 105 -14.14 10.24 -32.74
CA ASP A 105 -14.05 11.33 -33.71
C ASP A 105 -12.61 11.82 -33.93
N LEU A 106 -11.64 11.26 -33.20
CA LEU A 106 -10.24 11.64 -33.33
C LEU A 106 -9.69 11.26 -34.71
N VAL A 107 -8.71 12.03 -35.16
CA VAL A 107 -8.07 11.83 -36.46
C VAL A 107 -7.18 10.58 -36.43
N GLY A 108 -6.64 10.23 -35.26
CA GLY A 108 -5.64 9.17 -35.06
C GLY A 108 -4.22 9.72 -35.14
N ARG A 109 -3.23 8.85 -35.38
CA ARG A 109 -1.80 9.24 -35.55
C ARG A 109 -1.24 10.13 -34.42
N GLY A 110 -1.61 9.82 -33.17
CA GLY A 110 -1.17 10.56 -31.98
C GLY A 110 -2.19 11.58 -31.46
N ASP A 111 -3.30 11.82 -32.16
CA ASP A 111 -4.43 12.59 -31.62
C ASP A 111 -5.13 11.81 -30.50
N ALA A 112 -5.33 12.47 -29.35
CA ALA A 112 -5.86 11.86 -28.14
C ALA A 112 -6.72 12.83 -27.32
N LEU A 113 -7.61 12.26 -26.51
CA LEU A 113 -8.28 12.95 -25.42
C LEU A 113 -7.64 12.54 -24.10
N PHE A 114 -7.30 13.53 -23.29
CA PHE A 114 -6.76 13.35 -21.95
C PHE A 114 -7.76 13.85 -20.91
N LEU A 115 -8.20 12.93 -20.06
CA LEU A 115 -8.99 13.20 -18.87
C LEU A 115 -8.02 13.34 -17.69
N ALA A 116 -7.84 14.55 -17.21
CA ALA A 116 -7.05 14.83 -16.04
C ALA A 116 -7.75 14.35 -14.76
N GLY A 117 -6.99 14.13 -13.69
CA GLY A 117 -7.54 13.60 -12.43
C GLY A 117 -8.52 14.54 -11.70
N ASN A 118 -8.59 15.81 -12.12
CA ASN A 118 -9.58 16.80 -11.68
C ASN A 118 -10.89 16.74 -12.49
N GLY A 119 -11.00 15.85 -13.49
CA GLY A 119 -12.15 15.72 -14.39
C GLY A 119 -12.10 16.59 -15.64
N GLU A 120 -11.04 17.39 -15.83
CA GLU A 120 -10.88 18.20 -17.03
C GLU A 120 -10.54 17.32 -18.24
N LEU A 121 -11.32 17.46 -19.32
CA LEU A 121 -11.08 16.77 -20.58
C LEU A 121 -10.44 17.74 -21.57
N SER A 122 -9.27 17.37 -22.08
CA SER A 122 -8.52 18.17 -23.05
C SER A 122 -8.13 17.32 -24.26
N ARG A 123 -8.14 17.92 -25.46
CA ARG A 123 -7.59 17.29 -26.66
C ARG A 123 -6.11 17.60 -26.75
N ILE A 124 -5.31 16.58 -26.98
CA ILE A 124 -3.85 16.67 -27.07
C ILE A 124 -3.35 16.00 -28.35
N HIS A 125 -2.25 16.51 -28.89
CA HIS A 125 -1.56 15.89 -30.02
C HIS A 125 -0.22 15.33 -29.53
N GLY A 126 -0.07 14.01 -29.63
CA GLY A 126 1.15 13.31 -29.30
C GLY A 126 2.28 13.71 -30.22
N ALA A 127 3.45 14.00 -29.64
CA ALA A 127 4.67 14.21 -30.42
C ALA A 127 5.06 12.90 -31.11
N TYR A 128 5.30 12.96 -32.41
CA TYR A 128 5.83 11.82 -33.16
C TYR A 128 7.33 11.73 -32.96
N ILE A 129 7.81 10.52 -32.65
CA ILE A 129 9.22 10.18 -32.67
C ILE A 129 9.40 8.92 -33.53
N SER A 130 10.33 8.95 -34.47
CA SER A 130 10.63 7.79 -35.31
C SER A 130 11.43 6.75 -34.53
N THR A 131 11.45 5.52 -35.03
CA THR A 131 12.24 4.44 -34.41
C THR A 131 13.73 4.80 -34.35
N GLU A 132 14.27 5.40 -35.41
CA GLU A 132 15.66 5.88 -35.45
C GLU A 132 15.93 6.96 -34.40
N GLY A 133 14.99 7.90 -34.24
CA GLY A 133 15.08 8.91 -33.19
C GLY A 133 15.06 8.31 -31.78
N ILE A 134 14.25 7.27 -31.55
CA ILE A 134 14.28 6.52 -30.29
C ILE A 134 15.65 5.88 -30.07
N GLU A 135 16.22 5.23 -31.09
CA GLU A 135 17.53 4.58 -30.98
C GLU A 135 18.65 5.56 -30.66
N GLU A 136 18.63 6.73 -31.30
CA GLU A 136 19.61 7.79 -31.08
C GLU A 136 19.53 8.32 -29.64
N ILE A 137 18.32 8.61 -29.15
CA ILE A 137 18.10 9.08 -27.77
C ILE A 137 18.51 8.02 -26.76
N LEU A 138 18.24 6.74 -27.02
CA LEU A 138 18.54 5.64 -26.10
C LEU A 138 20.01 5.20 -26.15
N LYS A 139 20.77 5.55 -27.20
CA LYS A 139 22.17 5.16 -27.39
C LYS A 139 23.07 5.40 -26.16
N PRO A 140 23.08 6.57 -25.49
CA PRO A 140 23.89 6.78 -24.28
C PRO A 140 23.40 5.99 -23.06
N TYR A 141 22.14 5.53 -23.05
CA TYR A 141 21.53 4.79 -21.94
C TYR A 141 21.55 3.27 -22.14
N ARG A 142 22.01 2.78 -23.30
CA ARG A 142 22.21 1.35 -23.56
C ARG A 142 23.35 0.81 -22.68
N ALA A 143 23.01 0.39 -21.46
CA ALA A 143 23.91 -0.35 -20.60
C ALA A 143 24.07 -1.80 -21.11
N LYS A 144 25.21 -2.44 -20.82
CA LYS A 144 25.28 -3.91 -20.88
C LYS A 144 24.24 -4.45 -19.90
N VAL A 145 23.15 -5.02 -20.41
CA VAL A 145 22.15 -5.68 -19.58
C VAL A 145 22.86 -6.87 -18.93
N ALA A 146 23.30 -6.69 -17.68
CA ALA A 146 23.63 -7.85 -16.85
C ALA A 146 22.37 -8.72 -16.86
N PRO A 147 22.47 -10.03 -17.14
CA PRO A 147 21.31 -10.91 -17.13
C PRO A 147 20.57 -10.65 -15.83
N VAL A 148 19.24 -10.45 -15.91
CA VAL A 148 18.43 -10.23 -14.73
C VAL A 148 18.69 -11.42 -13.81
N LEU A 149 19.58 -11.23 -12.83
CA LEU A 149 19.75 -12.19 -11.76
C LEU A 149 18.36 -12.25 -11.18
N LYS A 150 17.76 -13.45 -11.22
CA LYS A 150 16.53 -13.75 -10.49
C LYS A 150 16.85 -13.57 -9.00
N LYS A 151 17.05 -12.33 -8.53
CA LYS A 151 16.78 -11.98 -7.14
C LYS A 151 15.33 -12.42 -7.00
N LYS A 152 15.10 -13.41 -6.14
CA LYS A 152 13.77 -13.71 -5.63
C LYS A 152 13.14 -12.36 -5.36
N VAL A 153 12.16 -11.95 -6.17
CA VAL A 153 11.16 -11.00 -5.69
C VAL A 153 10.76 -11.59 -4.35
N PRO A 154 10.94 -10.86 -3.22
CA PRO A 154 10.56 -11.41 -1.93
C PRO A 154 9.14 -11.91 -2.11
N THR A 155 8.97 -13.24 -2.05
CA THR A 155 7.68 -13.89 -2.10
C THR A 155 6.96 -13.36 -0.88
N VAL A 156 6.15 -12.32 -1.09
CA VAL A 156 5.15 -11.93 -0.11
C VAL A 156 4.27 -13.17 -0.02
N GLU A 157 4.36 -13.89 1.09
CA GLU A 157 3.48 -15.02 1.35
C GLU A 157 2.05 -14.48 1.18
N GLU A 158 1.37 -14.94 0.13
CA GLU A 158 0.00 -14.53 -0.13
C GLU A 158 -0.82 -14.96 1.08
N GLU A 159 -1.24 -14.00 1.91
CA GLU A 159 -2.25 -14.23 2.93
C GLU A 159 -3.51 -14.73 2.20
N LYS A 160 -3.68 -16.06 2.17
CA LYS A 160 -4.85 -16.71 1.59
C LYS A 160 -6.07 -16.25 2.36
N ILE A 161 -6.80 -15.27 1.80
CA ILE A 161 -8.14 -14.93 2.24
C ILE A 161 -9.05 -16.09 1.80
N VAL A 162 -9.21 -17.07 2.70
CA VAL A 162 -10.15 -18.18 2.51
C VAL A 162 -11.57 -17.62 2.63
N ILE A 163 -12.24 -17.43 1.50
CA ILE A 163 -13.69 -17.21 1.46
C ILE A 163 -14.34 -18.59 1.44
N THR A 164 -14.73 -19.09 2.61
CA THR A 164 -15.60 -20.27 2.68
C THR A 164 -17.00 -19.87 2.25
N LYS A 165 -17.50 -20.49 1.17
CA LYS A 165 -18.94 -20.62 0.94
C LYS A 165 -19.46 -21.52 2.05
N ASP A 166 -20.14 -20.93 3.03
CA ASP A 166 -21.30 -21.49 3.72
C ASP A 166 -21.60 -20.60 4.94
N GLY A 167 -22.78 -19.99 4.90
CA GLY A 167 -23.28 -19.14 5.97
C GLY A 167 -23.58 -19.94 7.23
N LYS A 168 -22.59 -20.13 8.10
CA LYS A 168 -22.77 -20.35 9.54
C LYS A 168 -21.69 -19.64 10.34
N LYS A 169 -22.11 -18.60 11.09
CA LYS A 169 -21.30 -17.90 12.11
C LYS A 169 -20.70 -18.92 13.08
N THR A 170 -19.39 -18.84 13.33
CA THR A 170 -18.75 -19.58 14.44
C THR A 170 -17.66 -18.73 15.09
N GLU A 171 -17.88 -18.40 16.37
CA GLU A 171 -17.00 -17.63 17.26
C GLU A 171 -15.66 -18.32 17.60
N LYS A 172 -15.41 -19.52 17.08
CA LYS A 172 -14.21 -20.33 17.42
C LYS A 172 -12.87 -19.74 16.98
N LYS A 173 -12.85 -18.79 16.03
CA LYS A 173 -11.60 -18.17 15.55
C LYS A 173 -10.90 -17.30 16.62
N LYS A 174 -11.65 -16.64 17.50
CA LYS A 174 -11.06 -15.72 18.50
C LYS A 174 -10.29 -16.47 19.59
N GLU A 175 -10.85 -17.56 20.11
CA GLU A 175 -10.16 -18.39 21.12
C GLU A 175 -8.89 -19.02 20.57
N PHE A 176 -8.93 -19.52 19.34
CA PHE A 176 -7.76 -20.12 18.70
C PHE A 176 -6.64 -19.10 18.46
N PHE A 177 -6.98 -17.86 18.08
CA PHE A 177 -6.00 -16.78 17.90
C PHE A 177 -5.37 -16.34 19.21
N LEU A 178 -6.18 -16.19 20.27
CA LEU A 178 -5.69 -15.80 21.60
C LEU A 178 -4.74 -16.86 22.17
N LEU A 179 -5.09 -18.15 22.05
CA LEU A 179 -4.26 -19.26 22.51
C LEU A 179 -2.95 -19.35 21.71
N SER A 180 -3.00 -19.13 20.40
CA SER A 180 -1.81 -19.11 19.54
C SER A 180 -0.86 -17.96 19.91
N TRP A 181 -1.41 -16.76 20.10
CA TRP A 181 -0.64 -15.58 20.52
C TRP A 181 -0.02 -15.75 21.91
N ILE A 182 -0.78 -16.28 22.88
CA ILE A 182 -0.28 -16.56 24.24
C ILE A 182 0.87 -17.57 24.18
N LYS A 183 0.76 -18.64 23.38
CA LYS A 183 1.83 -19.64 23.22
C LYS A 183 3.11 -19.02 22.64
N GLY A 184 2.99 -18.12 21.67
CA GLY A 184 4.13 -17.41 21.08
C GLY A 184 4.85 -16.49 22.08
N VAL A 185 4.09 -15.79 22.92
CA VAL A 185 4.66 -14.89 23.94
C VAL A 185 5.25 -15.69 25.11
N TRP A 186 4.67 -16.83 25.49
CA TRP A 186 5.08 -17.62 26.65
C TRP A 186 6.51 -18.17 26.60
N GLY A 187 7.02 -18.46 25.40
CA GLY A 187 8.36 -19.01 25.17
C GLY A 187 9.49 -18.04 25.52
N TRP A 188 9.22 -16.73 25.51
CA TRP A 188 10.24 -15.68 25.65
C TRP A 188 10.30 -15.05 27.06
N LEU A 189 9.33 -15.32 27.94
CA LEU A 189 9.27 -14.68 29.26
C LEU A 189 10.12 -15.39 30.34
N SER A 190 10.80 -14.61 31.19
CA SER A 190 11.50 -15.10 32.39
C SER A 190 10.53 -15.50 33.52
N LYS A 191 10.99 -16.28 34.52
CA LYS A 191 10.15 -16.79 35.63
C LYS A 191 9.37 -15.69 36.38
N THR A 192 9.98 -14.52 36.54
CA THR A 192 9.38 -13.37 37.25
C THR A 192 8.36 -12.62 36.40
N GLU A 193 8.52 -12.64 35.07
CA GLU A 193 7.61 -12.01 34.12
C GLU A 193 6.39 -12.88 33.85
N LYS A 194 6.54 -14.22 33.87
CA LYS A 194 5.40 -15.15 33.75
C LYS A 194 4.35 -14.91 34.83
N LYS A 195 4.75 -14.65 36.07
CA LYS A 195 3.80 -14.30 37.16
C LYS A 195 3.06 -12.99 36.90
N LYS A 196 3.73 -11.99 36.33
CA LYS A 196 3.10 -10.70 35.96
C LYS A 196 2.15 -10.86 34.77
N PHE A 197 2.53 -11.67 33.79
CA PHE A 197 1.72 -11.97 32.61
C PHE A 197 0.44 -12.75 32.98
N LEU A 198 0.55 -13.76 33.86
CA LEU A 198 -0.61 -14.47 34.44
C LEU A 198 -1.54 -13.52 35.21
N LYS A 199 -0.98 -12.63 36.04
CA LYS A 199 -1.77 -11.63 36.78
C LYS A 199 -2.47 -10.65 35.82
N TRP A 200 -1.82 -10.28 34.72
CA TRP A 200 -2.39 -9.41 33.68
C TRP A 200 -3.48 -10.09 32.87
N ILE A 201 -3.29 -11.35 32.43
CA ILE A 201 -4.32 -12.16 31.77
C ILE A 201 -5.54 -12.32 32.68
N TRP A 202 -5.33 -12.58 33.97
CA TRP A 202 -6.41 -12.71 34.94
C TRP A 202 -7.20 -11.40 35.10
N LEU A 203 -6.52 -10.24 35.19
CA LEU A 203 -7.18 -8.93 35.21
C LEU A 203 -7.97 -8.66 33.91
N LEU A 204 -7.47 -9.11 32.77
CA LEU A 204 -8.13 -8.95 31.47
C LEU A 204 -9.39 -9.82 31.38
N LEU A 205 -9.32 -11.07 31.83
CA LEU A 205 -10.47 -11.98 31.88
C LEU A 205 -11.54 -11.51 32.88
N VAL A 206 -11.14 -11.00 34.05
CA VAL A 206 -12.06 -10.38 35.01
C VAL A 206 -12.70 -9.11 34.43
N GLY A 207 -11.93 -8.28 33.71
CA GLY A 207 -12.43 -7.08 33.03
C GLY A 207 -13.41 -7.38 31.89
N VAL A 208 -13.18 -8.46 31.13
CA VAL A 208 -14.11 -8.95 30.09
C VAL A 208 -15.39 -9.52 30.72
N PHE A 209 -15.29 -10.19 31.88
CA PHE A 209 -16.46 -10.69 32.61
C PHE A 209 -17.32 -9.56 33.18
N VAL A 210 -16.71 -8.47 33.67
CA VAL A 210 -17.42 -7.26 34.11
C VAL A 210 -18.05 -6.53 32.91
N SER A 211 -17.42 -6.54 31.73
CA SER A 211 -17.97 -5.91 30.52
C SER A 211 -19.17 -6.65 29.91
N SER A 212 -19.45 -7.90 30.32
CA SER A 212 -20.63 -8.66 29.87
C SER A 212 -21.91 -8.30 30.63
N LYS A 213 -21.82 -7.63 31.78
CA LYS A 213 -22.97 -7.19 32.58
C LYS A 213 -22.75 -5.73 32.95
N THR A 214 -23.44 -4.83 32.26
CA THR A 214 -23.53 -3.35 32.40
C THR A 214 -22.91 -2.59 31.24
N GLN A 215 -23.76 -2.36 30.24
CA GLN A 215 -23.53 -1.41 29.16
C GLN A 215 -23.99 -0.04 29.66
N ASP A 216 -23.18 0.59 30.50
CA ASP A 216 -23.07 2.05 30.60
C ASP A 216 -21.99 2.42 31.63
N LYS A 217 -21.13 3.39 31.28
CA LYS A 217 -20.05 4.01 32.11
C LYS A 217 -18.65 3.39 32.10
N SER A 218 -18.27 2.62 31.08
CA SER A 218 -16.88 2.11 30.94
C SER A 218 -15.94 3.00 30.12
N GLY A 219 -16.43 3.99 29.35
CA GLY A 219 -15.58 4.85 28.52
C GLY A 219 -14.55 5.69 29.31
N ALA A 220 -14.96 6.30 30.42
CA ALA A 220 -14.10 7.22 31.18
C ALA A 220 -12.95 6.52 31.94
N LEU A 221 -13.12 5.23 32.28
CA LEU A 221 -12.16 4.49 33.10
C LEU A 221 -11.04 3.88 32.24
N PHE A 222 -11.34 3.50 30.99
CA PHE A 222 -10.34 3.05 30.02
C PHE A 222 -9.42 4.19 29.57
N ASP A 223 -9.97 5.39 29.34
CA ASP A 223 -9.16 6.56 28.97
C ASP A 223 -8.23 7.00 30.11
N THR A 224 -8.69 6.93 31.37
CA THR A 224 -7.87 7.26 32.54
C THR A 224 -6.73 6.27 32.78
N ILE A 225 -6.94 4.98 32.45
CA ILE A 225 -5.89 3.95 32.58
C ILE A 225 -4.88 4.02 31.43
N ALA A 226 -5.33 4.32 30.20
CA ALA A 226 -4.45 4.54 29.05
C ALA A 226 -3.55 5.77 29.25
N ASP A 227 -4.09 6.85 29.83
CA ASP A 227 -3.33 8.06 30.16
C ASP A 227 -2.30 7.86 31.28
N ASN A 228 -2.58 6.98 32.25
CA ASN A 228 -1.62 6.68 33.31
C ASN A 228 -0.50 5.72 32.84
N LEU A 229 -0.77 4.86 31.87
CA LEU A 229 0.22 3.96 31.25
C LEU A 229 1.20 4.70 30.32
N THR A 230 0.74 5.72 29.61
CA THR A 230 1.59 6.59 28.77
C THR A 230 2.45 7.55 29.59
N LYS A 231 1.96 8.04 30.73
CA LYS A 231 2.75 8.89 31.67
C LYS A 231 3.85 8.11 32.41
N THR A 232 3.64 6.83 32.72
CA THR A 232 4.66 6.00 33.39
C THR A 232 5.78 5.53 32.46
N THR A 233 5.52 5.39 31.16
CA THR A 233 6.57 5.12 30.15
C THR A 233 7.43 6.36 29.87
N LYS A 234 6.83 7.56 29.76
CA LYS A 234 7.60 8.82 29.58
C LYS A 234 8.48 9.21 30.77
N ARG A 235 8.16 8.77 32.00
CA ARG A 235 9.02 9.02 33.18
C ARG A 235 10.23 8.09 33.29
N ARG A 236 10.25 6.94 32.60
CA ARG A 236 11.41 6.02 32.61
C ARG A 236 12.47 6.35 31.55
N THR A 237 12.09 6.99 30.45
CA THR A 237 13.04 7.36 29.39
C THR A 237 13.88 8.60 29.72
N TYR A 238 13.46 9.43 30.69
CA TYR A 238 14.23 10.62 31.11
C TYR A 238 15.26 10.36 32.22
N GLN A 239 15.23 9.21 32.91
CA GLN A 239 16.21 8.88 33.97
C GLN A 239 17.38 8.00 33.50
N THR A 240 17.27 7.30 32.37
CA THR A 240 18.35 6.46 31.83
C THR A 240 19.39 7.25 31.01
N THR A 241 19.01 8.40 30.45
CA THR A 241 19.89 9.24 29.61
C THR A 241 20.75 10.23 30.41
N ARG A 242 20.49 10.42 31.71
CA ARG A 242 21.27 11.33 32.58
C ARG A 242 22.36 10.64 33.41
N ARG A 243 22.58 9.33 33.23
CA ARG A 243 23.60 8.54 33.97
C ARG A 243 24.82 8.10 33.15
N LYS A 244 24.95 8.50 31.87
CA LYS A 244 26.06 8.05 31.00
C LYS A 244 27.01 9.14 30.48
N THR A 245 26.92 10.38 30.97
CA THR A 245 27.78 11.49 30.51
C THR A 245 28.32 12.35 31.66
N THR A 246 28.95 11.72 32.65
CA THR A 246 29.80 12.42 33.64
C THR A 246 30.80 11.45 34.31
N SER A 247 31.66 10.79 33.54
CA SER A 247 32.91 10.25 34.09
C SER A 247 33.96 10.01 33.00
N ARG A 248 34.73 11.05 32.68
CA ARG A 248 36.18 10.96 32.41
C ARG A 248 36.77 12.37 32.32
N ARG A 249 37.27 12.82 33.46
CA ARG A 249 38.21 13.94 33.64
C ARG A 249 39.60 13.46 33.25
N ARG A 250 40.43 14.43 32.81
CA ARG A 250 41.86 14.63 33.14
C ARG A 250 42.74 13.37 33.14
N TYR A 251 43.73 13.34 32.27
CA TYR A 251 45.11 13.78 32.51
C TYR A 251 45.79 13.95 31.15
#